data_AF-A0A7S0K9G7-F1
#
_entry.id   AF-A0A7S0K9G7-F1
#
_cell.length_a   1.000
_cell.length_b   1.000
_cell.length_c   1.000
_cell.angle_alpha   90.00
_cell.angle_beta   90.00
_cell.angle_gamma   90.00
#
_symmetry.space_group_name_H-M   'P 1'
#
loop_
_entity.id
_entity.type
_entity.pdbx_description
1 polymer ?
#
loop_
_entity_poly.entity_id
_entity_poly.type
_entity_poly.pdbx_seq_one_letter_code
_entity_poly.pdbx_strand_id
1 'polypeptide(L)'
;IDQMCFSSQFYMVLTLHVNGLLYFVLGVQMMIRSNYNPFGDPLLTILVLFIGLNTIIVKRSSIFLGSCCNIWRTRHENTAWHSRLRSDSTAYSNVSTEINALSHDDYAMDQKITLDSFRHKFLSHNRSWLVEQLPTLLSPRTLSRGRPHLIGQLTKILNKLNQEISSDSSTDDVAVTNNFKSLIRFSAPTRRLLKWWLRKAQHRLKMREVVQPQLLRARGSFCEQCLSQKNLLVEPCIVIEEMYDRFQKAFPATNFNQVKWKHYWQKHQKYRTLCLECKSREKEEENKDRIDKSFISFRGIEADRSSDWGAIYLNLDSEDMIRYWYTAAKTSLYGKSGRARNKM
;
A
#
# COMPACT_ATOMS: atom_id res chain seq x y z
N ILE A 1 1.60 -18.03 5.14
CA ILE A 1 1.07 -18.69 3.92
C ILE A 1 1.18 -17.77 2.70
N ASP A 2 0.99 -16.45 2.86
CA ASP A 2 1.04 -15.47 1.75
C ASP A 2 2.40 -15.23 1.07
N GLN A 3 3.49 -15.84 1.54
CA GLN A 3 4.82 -15.76 0.90
C GLN A 3 5.24 -17.03 0.15
N MET A 4 4.44 -18.10 0.18
CA MET A 4 4.77 -19.34 -0.52
C MET A 4 4.28 -19.30 -1.97
N CYS A 5 4.94 -18.49 -2.80
CA CYS A 5 4.70 -18.43 -4.25
C CYS A 5 4.83 -19.82 -4.88
N PHE A 6 3.73 -20.51 -5.22
CA PHE A 6 3.63 -21.75 -6.02
C PHE A 6 4.87 -22.68 -6.01
N SER A 7 5.50 -22.81 -4.85
CA SER A 7 6.78 -23.49 -4.68
C SER A 7 6.49 -24.95 -4.33
N SER A 8 7.46 -25.84 -4.50
CA SER A 8 7.35 -27.24 -4.08
C SER A 8 6.91 -27.37 -2.61
N GLN A 9 7.30 -26.41 -1.76
CA GLN A 9 6.89 -26.32 -0.36
C GLN A 9 5.39 -26.06 -0.19
N PHE A 10 4.76 -25.25 -1.05
CA PHE A 10 3.32 -24.98 -1.00
C PHE A 10 2.51 -26.24 -1.32
N TYR A 11 2.89 -26.97 -2.38
CA TYR A 11 2.23 -28.23 -2.75
C TYR A 11 2.40 -29.30 -1.68
N MET A 12 3.56 -29.36 -1.01
CA MET A 12 3.77 -30.29 0.10
C MET A 12 2.83 -30.00 1.28
N VAL A 13 2.74 -28.73 1.71
CA VAL A 13 1.84 -28.34 2.82
C VAL A 13 0.38 -28.58 2.44
N LEU A 14 -0.01 -28.26 1.20
CA LEU A 14 -1.38 -28.48 0.72
C LEU A 14 -1.73 -29.98 0.70
N THR A 15 -0.85 -30.84 0.17
CA THR A 15 -1.04 -32.29 0.15
C THR A 15 -1.13 -32.87 1.57
N LEU A 16 -0.28 -32.42 2.50
CA LEU A 16 -0.34 -32.86 3.89
C LEU A 16 -1.65 -32.44 4.56
N HIS A 17 -2.13 -31.22 4.30
CA HIS A 17 -3.40 -30.74 4.83
C HIS A 17 -4.60 -31.51 4.27
N VAL A 18 -4.62 -31.76 2.95
CA VAL A 18 -5.70 -32.51 2.30
C VAL A 18 -5.73 -33.96 2.79
N ASN A 19 -4.57 -34.61 2.90
CA ASN A 19 -4.48 -35.96 3.45
C ASN A 19 -4.92 -36.00 4.93
N GLY A 20 -4.57 -35.00 5.74
CA GLY A 20 -5.03 -34.91 7.13
C GLY A 20 -6.55 -34.81 7.24
N LEU A 21 -7.19 -33.98 6.41
CA LEU A 21 -8.65 -33.88 6.32
C LEU A 21 -9.28 -35.19 5.87
N LEU A 22 -8.69 -35.86 4.87
CA LEU A 22 -9.19 -37.14 4.36
C LEU A 22 -9.19 -38.21 5.45
N TYR A 23 -8.07 -38.37 6.17
CA TYR A 23 -7.97 -39.35 7.27
C TYR A 23 -8.92 -39.02 8.43
N PHE A 24 -9.13 -37.74 8.74
CA PHE A 24 -10.11 -37.32 9.74
C PHE A 24 -11.54 -37.74 9.34
N VAL A 25 -11.94 -37.44 8.11
CA VAL A 25 -13.27 -37.82 7.59
C VAL A 25 -13.45 -39.33 7.56
N LEU A 26 -12.44 -40.09 7.12
CA LEU A 26 -12.48 -41.55 7.13
C LEU A 26 -12.60 -42.11 8.56
N GLY A 27 -11.90 -41.53 9.53
CA GLY A 27 -12.02 -41.90 10.94
C GLY A 27 -13.44 -41.68 11.48
N VAL A 28 -14.06 -40.53 11.16
CA VAL A 28 -15.45 -40.24 11.54
C VAL A 28 -16.42 -41.22 10.87
N GLN A 29 -16.25 -41.51 9.59
CA GLN A 29 -17.08 -42.49 8.87
C GLN A 29 -16.99 -43.89 9.47
N MET A 30 -15.80 -44.32 9.90
CA MET A 30 -15.60 -45.61 10.55
C MET A 30 -16.33 -45.71 11.90
N MET A 31 -16.29 -44.63 12.71
CA MET A 31 -17.04 -44.56 13.97
C MET A 31 -18.56 -44.62 13.75
N ILE A 32 -19.07 -43.89 12.75
CA ILE A 32 -20.50 -43.89 12.39
C ILE A 32 -20.94 -45.27 11.90
N ARG A 33 -20.16 -45.92 11.01
CA ARG A 33 -20.50 -47.24 10.47
C ARG A 33 -20.48 -48.34 11.52
N SER A 34 -19.65 -48.20 12.55
CA SER A 34 -19.60 -49.12 13.69
C SER A 34 -20.68 -48.84 14.75
N ASN A 35 -21.55 -47.84 14.57
CA ASN A 35 -22.46 -47.32 15.61
C ASN A 35 -21.77 -47.05 16.95
N TYR A 36 -20.53 -46.54 16.90
CA TYR A 36 -19.74 -46.28 18.10
C TYR A 36 -20.29 -45.07 18.87
N ASN A 37 -20.44 -45.21 20.18
CA ASN A 37 -20.88 -44.12 21.07
C ASN A 37 -19.65 -43.41 21.69
N PRO A 38 -19.29 -42.20 21.24
CA PRO A 38 -18.10 -41.50 21.72
C PRO A 38 -18.23 -41.02 23.18
N PHE A 39 -19.45 -40.81 23.69
CA PHE A 39 -19.67 -40.30 25.05
C PHE A 39 -19.78 -41.42 26.08
N GLY A 40 -19.98 -42.66 25.64
CA GLY A 40 -20.07 -43.84 26.51
C GLY A 40 -18.72 -44.49 26.79
N ASP A 41 -17.65 -44.07 26.10
CA ASP A 41 -16.34 -44.69 26.19
C ASP A 41 -15.32 -43.78 26.92
N PRO A 42 -14.95 -44.09 28.17
CA PRO A 42 -13.94 -43.33 28.90
C PRO A 42 -12.53 -43.45 28.26
N LEU A 43 -12.28 -44.49 27.45
CA LEU A 43 -11.02 -44.65 26.73
C LEU A 43 -10.82 -43.57 25.67
N LEU A 44 -11.89 -43.05 25.08
CA LEU A 44 -11.82 -41.98 24.08
C LEU A 44 -11.17 -40.72 24.66
N THR A 45 -11.53 -40.34 25.89
CA THR A 45 -10.98 -39.17 26.58
C THR A 45 -9.48 -39.33 26.82
N ILE A 46 -9.04 -40.52 27.23
CA ILE A 46 -7.62 -40.86 27.43
C ILE A 46 -6.87 -40.82 26.09
N LEU A 47 -7.48 -41.35 25.04
CA LEU A 47 -6.91 -41.42 23.70
C LEU A 47 -6.73 -40.02 23.08
N VAL A 48 -7.70 -39.13 23.24
CA VAL A 48 -7.59 -37.72 22.78
C VAL A 48 -6.46 -37.00 23.51
N LEU A 49 -6.35 -37.17 24.83
CA LEU A 49 -5.28 -36.58 25.63
C LEU A 49 -3.90 -37.13 25.22
N PHE A 50 -3.82 -38.44 24.97
CA PHE A 50 -2.62 -39.10 24.48
C PHE A 50 -2.19 -38.59 23.10
N ILE A 51 -3.10 -38.45 22.13
CA ILE A 51 -2.80 -37.91 20.79
C ILE A 51 -2.35 -36.45 20.89
N GLY A 52 -3.01 -35.63 21.72
CA GLY A 52 -2.63 -34.24 21.95
C GLY A 52 -1.20 -34.14 22.49
N LEU A 53 -0.85 -34.98 23.46
CA LEU A 53 0.49 -35.02 24.06
C LEU A 53 1.55 -35.48 23.05
N ASN A 54 1.26 -36.50 22.23
CA ASN A 54 2.14 -36.92 21.14
C ASN A 54 2.38 -35.80 20.12
N THR A 55 1.35 -35.01 19.78
CA THR A 55 1.49 -33.89 18.84
C THR A 55 2.42 -32.80 19.39
N ILE A 56 2.34 -32.51 20.69
CA ILE A 56 3.23 -31.57 21.38
C ILE A 56 4.67 -32.11 21.38
N ILE A 57 4.86 -33.39 21.69
CA ILE A 57 6.18 -34.05 21.68
C ILE A 57 6.78 -34.02 20.28
N VAL A 58 6.03 -34.42 19.25
CA VAL A 58 6.49 -34.42 17.85
C VAL A 58 6.85 -33.02 17.38
N LYS A 59 6.08 -32.00 17.74
CA LYS A 59 6.41 -30.60 17.43
C LYS A 59 7.73 -30.20 18.10
N ARG A 60 7.88 -30.51 19.39
CA ARG A 60 9.06 -30.14 20.17
C ARG A 60 10.31 -30.89 19.70
N SER A 61 10.19 -32.17 19.41
CA SER A 61 11.28 -32.98 18.85
C SER A 61 11.66 -32.51 17.45
N SER A 62 10.69 -32.14 16.60
CA SER A 62 10.97 -31.62 15.25
C SER A 62 11.72 -30.28 15.29
N ILE A 63 11.36 -29.38 16.21
CA ILE A 63 12.09 -28.12 16.42
C ILE A 63 13.48 -28.42 17.00
N PHE A 64 13.58 -29.34 17.96
CA PHE A 64 14.85 -29.73 18.57
C PHE A 64 15.82 -30.36 17.55
N LEU A 65 15.36 -31.30 16.74
CA LEU A 65 16.11 -31.90 15.63
C LEU A 65 16.52 -30.85 14.60
N GLY A 66 15.62 -29.93 14.27
CA GLY A 66 15.91 -28.80 13.38
C GLY A 66 17.03 -27.90 13.91
N SER A 67 17.03 -27.64 15.22
CA SER A 67 18.09 -26.86 15.90
C SER A 67 19.40 -27.64 16.03
N CYS A 68 19.34 -28.95 16.30
CA CYS A 68 20.51 -29.81 16.45
C CYS A 68 21.24 -30.00 15.11
N CYS A 69 20.49 -30.17 14.03
CA CYS A 69 21.05 -30.32 12.68
C CYS A 69 21.40 -28.97 12.01
N ASN A 70 21.23 -27.82 12.68
CA ASN A 70 21.44 -26.48 12.12
C ASN A 70 20.77 -26.26 10.74
N ILE A 71 19.69 -26.99 10.46
CA ILE A 71 18.92 -26.90 9.20
C ILE A 71 18.24 -25.54 9.09
N TRP A 72 17.85 -24.97 10.22
CA TRP A 72 17.25 -23.65 10.33
C TRP A 72 18.33 -22.58 10.44
N ARG A 73 19.14 -22.41 9.39
CA ARG A 73 19.83 -21.14 9.19
C ARG A 73 18.79 -20.18 8.65
N THR A 74 18.08 -19.46 9.53
CA THR A 74 17.26 -18.32 9.11
C THR A 74 18.19 -17.35 8.41
N ARG A 75 18.18 -17.40 7.07
CA ARG A 75 18.71 -16.34 6.24
C ARG A 75 17.82 -15.13 6.51
N HIS A 76 18.17 -14.35 7.53
CA HIS A 76 17.60 -13.04 7.75
C HIS A 76 18.05 -12.14 6.60
N GLU A 77 17.34 -12.26 5.47
CA GLU A 77 17.57 -11.47 4.27
C GLU A 77 17.42 -9.96 4.55
N ASN A 78 16.70 -9.59 5.62
CA ASN A 78 16.49 -8.20 6.02
C ASN A 78 17.33 -7.69 7.22
N THR A 79 18.28 -8.47 7.76
CA THR A 79 19.17 -7.97 8.85
C THR A 79 20.65 -8.23 8.60
N ALA A 80 21.02 -9.15 7.70
CA ALA A 80 22.42 -9.46 7.43
C ALA A 80 23.18 -8.40 6.60
N TRP A 81 22.48 -7.56 5.83
CA TRP A 81 23.12 -6.48 5.05
C TRP A 81 23.54 -5.28 5.91
N HIS A 82 22.84 -5.05 7.03
CA HIS A 82 23.17 -3.96 7.95
C HIS A 82 24.33 -4.28 8.90
N SER A 83 24.61 -5.56 9.18
CA SER A 83 25.71 -5.95 10.06
C SER A 83 27.07 -5.98 9.36
N ARG A 84 27.13 -6.34 8.06
CA ARG A 84 28.40 -6.30 7.29
C ARG A 84 28.89 -4.89 6.97
N LEU A 85 27.97 -3.94 6.76
CA LEU A 85 28.36 -2.55 6.48
C LEU A 85 28.98 -1.84 7.70
N ARG A 86 28.73 -2.34 8.92
CA ARG A 86 29.33 -1.79 10.16
C ARG A 86 30.68 -2.41 10.52
N SER A 87 31.03 -3.58 10.00
CA SER A 87 32.32 -4.23 10.28
C SER A 87 33.40 -3.93 9.23
N ASP A 88 33.02 -3.62 7.98
CA ASP A 88 33.99 -3.36 6.90
C ASP A 88 34.57 -1.94 6.88
N SER A 89 34.05 -1.01 7.69
CA SER A 89 34.60 0.35 7.76
C SER A 89 35.99 0.43 8.42
N THR A 90 36.50 -0.66 9.00
CA THR A 90 37.81 -0.70 9.68
C THR A 90 38.85 -1.61 9.01
N ALA A 91 38.57 -2.21 7.85
CA ALA A 91 39.43 -3.25 7.25
C ALA A 91 39.99 -2.90 5.86
N TYR A 92 40.06 -1.62 5.48
CA TYR A 92 40.77 -1.19 4.28
C TYR A 92 42.26 -0.94 4.58
N SER A 93 43.07 -1.99 4.63
CA SER A 93 44.52 -1.80 4.46
C SER A 93 45.25 -2.88 3.66
N ASN A 94 44.69 -4.09 3.45
CA ASN A 94 45.50 -5.20 2.94
C ASN A 94 44.81 -6.00 1.81
N VAL A 95 44.41 -5.35 0.71
CA VAL A 95 43.81 -6.03 -0.47
C VAL A 95 44.60 -5.71 -1.74
N SER A 96 45.86 -6.15 -1.81
CA SER A 96 46.68 -5.98 -3.02
C SER A 96 47.24 -7.29 -3.60
N THR A 97 46.96 -8.45 -3.02
CA THR A 97 47.58 -9.73 -3.44
C THR A 97 46.60 -10.80 -3.94
N GLU A 98 45.28 -10.63 -3.80
CA GLU A 98 44.27 -11.61 -4.26
C GLU A 98 43.52 -11.23 -5.56
N ILE A 99 43.98 -10.19 -6.28
CA ILE A 99 43.24 -9.63 -7.42
C ILE A 99 43.44 -10.44 -8.73
N ASN A 100 44.44 -11.33 -8.80
CA ASN A 100 44.82 -11.97 -10.07
C ASN A 100 44.07 -13.27 -10.40
N ALA A 101 43.32 -13.88 -9.47
CA ALA A 101 42.59 -15.13 -9.71
C ALA A 101 41.09 -14.94 -10.02
N LEU A 102 40.55 -13.73 -9.86
CA LEU A 102 39.13 -13.42 -10.08
C LEU A 102 38.81 -12.99 -11.53
N SER A 103 39.80 -12.68 -12.35
CA SER A 103 39.59 -12.00 -13.64
C SER A 103 38.93 -12.85 -14.74
N HIS A 104 39.10 -14.18 -14.74
CA HIS A 104 38.58 -15.04 -15.81
C HIS A 104 37.10 -15.41 -15.62
N ASP A 105 36.71 -15.74 -14.39
CA ASP A 105 35.31 -16.01 -14.03
C ASP A 105 34.48 -14.72 -14.06
N ASP A 106 35.06 -13.58 -13.67
CA ASP A 106 34.40 -12.27 -13.80
C ASP A 106 34.16 -11.91 -15.27
N TYR A 107 35.10 -12.20 -16.18
CA TYR A 107 34.92 -11.96 -17.62
C TYR A 107 33.87 -12.90 -18.24
N ALA A 108 33.87 -14.17 -17.86
CA ALA A 108 32.87 -15.14 -18.29
C ALA A 108 31.46 -14.82 -17.73
N MET A 109 31.38 -14.22 -16.54
CA MET A 109 30.14 -13.72 -15.95
C MET A 109 29.68 -12.44 -16.63
N ASP A 110 30.57 -11.50 -16.96
CA ASP A 110 30.22 -10.25 -17.66
C ASP A 110 29.66 -10.54 -19.06
N GLN A 111 30.20 -11.54 -19.76
CA GLN A 111 29.65 -12.02 -21.03
C GLN A 111 28.26 -12.66 -20.86
N LYS A 112 28.00 -13.36 -19.76
CA LYS A 112 26.68 -13.94 -19.45
C LYS A 112 25.66 -12.89 -19.00
N ILE A 113 26.11 -11.79 -18.37
CA ILE A 113 25.27 -10.68 -17.91
C ILE A 113 24.68 -9.89 -19.09
N THR A 114 25.39 -9.85 -20.23
CA THR A 114 24.91 -9.19 -21.45
C THR A 114 23.90 -10.03 -22.26
N LEU A 115 23.73 -11.32 -21.95
CA LEU A 115 22.74 -12.16 -22.61
C LEU A 115 21.32 -11.68 -22.30
N ASP A 116 20.53 -11.44 -23.35
CA ASP A 116 19.13 -11.01 -23.21
C ASP A 116 18.28 -11.99 -22.39
N SER A 117 18.55 -13.29 -22.50
CA SER A 117 17.87 -14.34 -21.74
C SER A 117 18.19 -14.27 -20.24
N PHE A 118 19.43 -13.96 -19.88
CA PHE A 118 19.85 -13.76 -18.49
C PHE A 118 19.27 -12.46 -17.94
N ARG A 119 19.36 -11.36 -18.70
CA ARG A 119 18.79 -10.06 -18.32
C ARG A 119 17.28 -10.15 -18.05
N HIS A 120 16.54 -10.87 -18.89
CA HIS A 120 15.10 -11.06 -18.70
C HIS A 120 14.77 -11.91 -17.47
N LYS A 121 15.50 -13.01 -17.23
CA LYS A 121 15.35 -13.84 -16.02
C LYS A 121 15.76 -13.09 -14.75
N PHE A 122 16.83 -12.32 -14.81
CA PHE A 122 17.30 -11.49 -13.71
C PHE A 122 16.30 -10.40 -13.34
N LEU A 123 15.77 -9.67 -14.35
CA LEU A 123 14.77 -8.62 -14.14
C LEU A 123 13.44 -9.17 -13.61
N SER A 124 13.00 -10.33 -14.09
CA SER A 124 11.75 -10.95 -13.64
C SER A 124 11.86 -11.50 -12.22
N HIS A 125 12.98 -12.11 -11.87
CA HIS A 125 13.18 -12.71 -10.54
C HIS A 125 13.49 -11.65 -9.47
N ASN A 126 14.32 -10.65 -9.79
CA ASN A 126 14.76 -9.62 -8.83
C ASN A 126 13.95 -8.33 -8.93
N ARG A 127 12.76 -8.36 -9.53
CA ARG A 127 11.92 -7.17 -9.78
C ARG A 127 11.58 -6.40 -8.51
N SER A 128 11.14 -7.11 -7.47
CA SER A 128 10.77 -6.51 -6.18
C SER A 128 11.97 -5.83 -5.53
N TRP A 129 13.11 -6.52 -5.50
CA TRP A 129 14.36 -5.99 -4.96
C TRP A 129 14.84 -4.75 -5.74
N LEU A 130 14.80 -4.77 -7.07
CA LEU A 130 15.16 -3.62 -7.91
C LEU A 130 14.25 -2.41 -7.67
N VAL A 131 12.96 -2.62 -7.40
CA VAL A 131 12.03 -1.52 -7.10
C VAL A 131 12.30 -0.91 -5.73
N GLU A 132 12.61 -1.74 -4.73
CA GLU A 132 12.96 -1.29 -3.39
C GLU A 132 14.32 -0.56 -3.34
N GLN A 133 15.28 -0.99 -4.17
CA GLN A 133 16.59 -0.34 -4.32
C GLN A 133 16.61 0.73 -5.42
N LEU A 134 15.51 0.96 -6.14
CA LEU A 134 15.45 1.99 -7.17
C LEU A 134 15.80 3.40 -6.63
N PRO A 135 15.35 3.82 -5.43
CA PRO A 135 15.69 5.13 -4.88
C PRO A 135 17.16 5.26 -4.48
N THR A 136 17.83 4.15 -4.12
CA THR A 136 19.25 4.12 -3.75
C THR A 136 20.13 4.07 -5.00
N LEU A 137 19.69 3.38 -6.06
CA LEU A 137 20.37 3.28 -7.36
C LEU A 137 20.21 4.57 -8.20
N LEU A 138 19.04 5.20 -8.15
CA LEU A 138 18.75 6.50 -8.78
C LEU A 138 19.09 7.66 -7.84
N SER A 139 20.28 7.63 -7.27
CA SER A 139 20.84 8.78 -6.54
C SER A 139 20.82 10.04 -7.44
N PRO A 140 20.59 11.25 -6.90
CA PRO A 140 20.56 12.49 -7.69
C PRO A 140 21.81 12.70 -8.56
N ARG A 141 22.97 12.15 -8.14
CA ARG A 141 24.22 12.16 -8.91
C ARG A 141 24.19 11.25 -10.14
N THR A 142 23.66 10.03 -10.04
CA THR A 142 23.58 9.09 -11.16
C THR A 142 22.50 9.52 -12.15
N LEU A 143 21.39 10.06 -11.64
CA LEU A 143 20.30 10.60 -12.44
C LEU A 143 20.69 11.89 -13.19
N SER A 144 21.53 12.74 -12.61
CA SER A 144 22.10 13.92 -13.29
C SER A 144 22.99 13.52 -14.48
N ARG A 145 23.89 12.54 -14.29
CA ARG A 145 24.84 12.10 -15.32
C ARG A 145 24.20 11.31 -16.45
N GLY A 146 23.19 10.48 -16.15
CA GLY A 146 22.48 9.65 -17.13
C GLY A 146 21.21 10.28 -17.73
N ARG A 147 20.85 11.51 -17.32
CA ARG A 147 19.57 12.15 -17.64
C ARG A 147 19.19 12.14 -19.14
N PRO A 148 20.04 12.58 -20.09
CA PRO A 148 19.64 12.62 -21.50
C PRO A 148 19.43 11.22 -22.07
N HIS A 149 20.23 10.25 -21.65
CA HIS A 149 20.14 8.88 -22.13
C HIS A 149 18.91 8.16 -21.57
N LEU A 150 18.62 8.33 -20.27
CA LEU A 150 17.44 7.75 -19.61
C LEU A 150 16.15 8.35 -20.15
N ILE A 151 16.11 9.67 -20.40
CA ILE A 151 14.95 10.31 -21.03
C ILE A 151 14.74 9.75 -22.44
N GLY A 152 15.79 9.62 -23.24
CA GLY A 152 15.70 9.05 -24.60
C GLY A 152 15.25 7.58 -24.63
N GLN A 153 15.65 6.78 -23.64
CA GLN A 153 15.16 5.40 -23.53
C GLN A 153 13.73 5.34 -22.98
N LEU A 154 13.39 6.17 -21.99
CA LEU A 154 12.02 6.27 -21.48
C LEU A 154 11.05 6.76 -22.54
N THR A 155 11.42 7.74 -23.37
CA THR A 155 10.55 8.19 -24.47
C THR A 155 10.39 7.12 -25.53
N LYS A 156 11.44 6.34 -25.85
CA LYS A 156 11.32 5.17 -26.75
C LYS A 156 10.43 4.08 -26.16
N ILE A 157 10.57 3.76 -24.88
CA ILE A 157 9.74 2.76 -24.19
C ILE A 157 8.31 3.26 -24.06
N LEU A 158 8.09 4.53 -23.73
CA LEU A 158 6.77 5.15 -23.67
C LEU A 158 6.11 5.18 -25.04
N ASN A 159 6.84 5.52 -26.12
CA ASN A 159 6.30 5.48 -27.48
C ASN A 159 5.99 4.05 -27.92
N LYS A 160 6.82 3.07 -27.55
CA LYS A 160 6.57 1.65 -27.83
C LYS A 160 5.38 1.11 -27.04
N LEU A 161 5.26 1.45 -25.75
CA LEU A 161 4.09 1.11 -24.93
C LEU A 161 2.83 1.84 -25.41
N ASN A 162 2.95 3.08 -25.87
CA ASN A 162 1.82 3.83 -26.44
C ASN A 162 1.39 3.22 -27.78
N GLN A 163 2.33 2.67 -28.57
CA GLN A 163 2.02 1.87 -29.75
C GLN A 163 1.39 0.52 -29.39
N GLU A 164 1.89 -0.21 -28.38
CA GLU A 164 1.32 -1.49 -27.92
C GLU A 164 -0.05 -1.33 -27.22
N ILE A 165 -0.31 -0.19 -26.56
CA ILE A 165 -1.65 0.20 -26.08
C ILE A 165 -2.55 0.61 -27.26
N SER A 166 -1.95 1.08 -28.37
CA SER A 166 -2.65 1.52 -29.58
C SER A 166 -2.75 0.44 -30.67
N SER A 167 -2.34 -0.80 -30.40
CA SER A 167 -2.26 -1.87 -31.42
C SER A 167 -2.89 -3.18 -30.96
N ASP A 168 -4.07 -3.12 -30.35
CA ASP A 168 -5.06 -4.23 -30.39
C ASP A 168 -6.49 -3.86 -29.89
N SER A 169 -6.91 -2.60 -30.06
CA SER A 169 -8.34 -2.24 -30.04
C SER A 169 -8.70 -1.63 -31.39
N SER A 170 -9.41 -2.43 -32.19
CA SER A 170 -10.16 -1.93 -33.33
C SER A 170 -11.03 -0.74 -32.91
N THR A 171 -10.66 0.44 -33.37
CA THR A 171 -11.59 1.49 -33.83
C THR A 171 -12.65 2.04 -32.86
N ASP A 172 -12.46 2.03 -31.54
CA ASP A 172 -13.49 2.54 -30.60
C ASP A 172 -13.01 3.48 -29.45
N ASP A 173 -11.73 3.81 -29.33
CA ASP A 173 -11.24 4.56 -28.15
C ASP A 173 -11.50 6.08 -28.16
N VAL A 174 -11.91 6.64 -29.31
CA VAL A 174 -12.50 7.99 -29.35
C VAL A 174 -13.95 7.97 -28.84
N ALA A 175 -14.62 6.81 -28.85
CA ALA A 175 -15.96 6.67 -28.30
C ALA A 175 -15.93 6.60 -26.77
N VAL A 176 -14.99 5.91 -26.11
CA VAL A 176 -15.05 5.68 -24.65
C VAL A 176 -14.89 6.97 -23.82
N THR A 177 -14.01 7.90 -24.21
CA THR A 177 -13.88 9.20 -23.53
C THR A 177 -15.05 10.14 -23.87
N ASN A 178 -15.59 10.05 -25.08
CA ASN A 178 -16.82 10.74 -25.47
C ASN A 178 -18.07 10.12 -24.84
N ASN A 179 -18.04 8.85 -24.45
CA ASN A 179 -19.15 8.12 -23.84
C ASN A 179 -19.40 8.61 -22.42
N PHE A 180 -18.38 8.89 -21.60
CA PHE A 180 -18.62 9.46 -20.26
C PHE A 180 -19.23 10.87 -20.31
N LYS A 181 -18.88 11.65 -21.35
CA LYS A 181 -19.38 13.02 -21.56
C LYS A 181 -20.75 13.05 -22.25
N SER A 182 -21.10 12.00 -23.00
CA SER A 182 -22.35 11.90 -23.77
C SER A 182 -23.44 11.07 -23.07
N LEU A 183 -23.07 10.10 -22.23
CA LEU A 183 -24.01 9.23 -21.51
C LEU A 183 -24.70 9.93 -20.33
N ILE A 184 -24.11 10.98 -19.76
CA ILE A 184 -24.66 11.64 -18.57
C ILE A 184 -25.07 13.08 -18.92
N ARG A 185 -26.33 13.25 -19.34
CA ARG A 185 -26.93 14.58 -19.48
C ARG A 185 -27.30 15.12 -18.10
N PHE A 186 -26.35 15.73 -17.40
CA PHE A 186 -26.63 16.41 -16.13
C PHE A 186 -27.74 17.44 -16.30
N SER A 187 -28.74 17.40 -15.42
CA SER A 187 -29.73 18.47 -15.27
C SER A 187 -29.06 19.83 -15.03
N ALA A 188 -29.69 20.94 -15.43
CA ALA A 188 -29.15 22.28 -15.21
C ALA A 188 -28.70 22.57 -13.75
N PRO A 189 -29.43 22.15 -12.69
CA PRO A 189 -28.97 22.35 -11.31
C PRO A 189 -27.78 21.46 -10.93
N THR A 190 -27.76 20.18 -11.31
CA THR A 190 -26.63 19.27 -11.00
C THR A 190 -25.35 19.73 -11.70
N ARG A 191 -25.45 20.22 -12.93
CA ARG A 191 -24.32 20.82 -13.66
C ARG A 191 -23.79 22.09 -12.98
N ARG A 192 -24.68 22.93 -12.43
CA ARG A 192 -24.28 24.12 -11.66
C ARG A 192 -23.53 23.71 -10.39
N LEU A 193 -24.03 22.71 -9.67
CA LEU A 193 -23.39 22.18 -8.47
C LEU A 193 -22.00 21.59 -8.79
N LEU A 194 -21.89 20.77 -9.84
CA LEU A 194 -20.62 20.18 -10.26
C LEU A 194 -19.59 21.26 -10.63
N LYS A 195 -20.00 22.27 -11.41
CA LYS A 195 -19.14 23.42 -11.73
C LYS A 195 -18.75 24.20 -10.48
N TRP A 196 -19.64 24.35 -9.52
CA TRP A 196 -19.34 25.00 -8.24
C TRP A 196 -18.32 24.20 -7.42
N TRP A 197 -18.49 22.89 -7.29
CA TRP A 197 -17.51 22.00 -6.63
C TRP A 197 -16.15 22.04 -7.32
N LEU A 198 -16.11 21.96 -8.65
CA LEU A 198 -14.87 22.05 -9.42
C LEU A 198 -14.15 23.38 -9.15
N ARG A 199 -14.86 24.51 -9.24
CA ARG A 199 -14.29 25.83 -8.92
C ARG A 199 -13.79 25.91 -7.48
N LYS A 200 -14.56 25.38 -6.54
CA LYS A 200 -14.19 25.33 -5.12
C LYS A 200 -12.91 24.49 -4.90
N ALA A 201 -12.80 23.34 -5.54
CA ALA A 201 -11.63 22.45 -5.45
C ALA A 201 -10.39 23.08 -6.12
N GLN A 202 -10.53 23.63 -7.32
CA GLN A 202 -9.46 24.37 -8.00
C GLN A 202 -8.97 25.56 -7.17
N HIS A 203 -9.90 26.29 -6.55
CA HIS A 203 -9.56 27.39 -5.67
C HIS A 203 -8.76 26.92 -4.46
N ARG A 204 -9.16 25.82 -3.80
CA ARG A 204 -8.41 25.20 -2.68
C ARG A 204 -6.99 24.79 -3.07
N LEU A 205 -6.82 24.20 -4.26
CA LEU A 205 -5.49 23.82 -4.76
C LEU A 205 -4.60 25.03 -4.95
N LYS A 206 -5.10 26.07 -5.62
CA LYS A 206 -4.37 27.32 -5.85
C LYS A 206 -3.98 28.00 -4.54
N MET A 207 -4.90 28.02 -3.58
CA MET A 207 -4.68 28.56 -2.24
C MET A 207 -3.58 27.83 -1.48
N ARG A 208 -3.62 26.50 -1.53
CA ARG A 208 -2.62 25.63 -0.91
C ARG A 208 -1.26 25.81 -1.58
N GLU A 209 -1.21 25.88 -2.89
CA GLU A 209 0.02 26.07 -3.67
C GLU A 209 0.76 27.35 -3.26
N VAL A 210 0.02 28.46 -3.07
CA VAL A 210 0.59 29.75 -2.66
C VAL A 210 1.27 29.69 -1.28
N VAL A 211 0.76 28.86 -0.38
CA VAL A 211 1.19 28.76 1.03
C VAL A 211 2.13 27.57 1.28
N GLN A 212 2.14 26.57 0.39
CA GLN A 212 2.98 25.38 0.47
C GLN A 212 4.46 25.67 0.84
N PRO A 213 5.15 26.70 0.29
CA PRO A 213 6.53 26.99 0.70
C PRO A 213 6.64 27.49 2.16
N GLN A 214 5.64 28.21 2.67
CA GLN A 214 5.61 28.65 4.08
C GLN A 214 5.40 27.47 5.02
N LEU A 215 4.56 26.50 4.61
CA LEU A 215 4.32 25.28 5.37
C LEU A 215 5.57 24.40 5.46
N LEU A 216 6.31 24.25 4.35
CA LEU A 216 7.56 23.48 4.33
C LEU A 216 8.66 24.16 5.15
N ARG A 217 8.70 25.49 5.19
CA ARG A 217 9.65 26.26 6.01
C ARG A 217 9.37 26.13 7.51
N ALA A 218 8.10 25.98 7.90
CA ALA A 218 7.69 25.85 9.29
C ALA A 218 7.98 24.47 9.92
N ARG A 219 8.76 23.60 9.25
CA ARG A 219 9.09 22.28 9.77
C ARG A 219 10.12 22.36 10.89
N GLY A 220 9.71 21.97 12.10
CA GLY A 220 10.57 21.73 13.25
C GLY A 220 11.54 20.56 13.06
N SER A 221 12.52 20.46 13.96
CA SER A 221 13.56 19.41 13.95
C SER A 221 13.14 18.11 14.64
N PHE A 222 12.08 18.15 15.46
CA PHE A 222 11.57 17.02 16.22
C PHE A 222 10.04 16.97 16.21
N CYS A 223 9.48 15.79 16.44
CA CYS A 223 8.06 15.60 16.65
C CYS A 223 7.65 16.17 18.01
N GLU A 224 6.59 16.99 18.05
CA GLU A 224 6.09 17.59 19.29
C GLU A 224 5.48 16.56 20.25
N GLN A 225 5.09 15.37 19.77
CA GLN A 225 4.41 14.35 20.56
C GLN A 225 5.34 13.23 21.05
N CYS A 226 6.30 12.78 20.22
CA CYS A 226 7.19 11.66 20.56
C CYS A 226 8.68 11.99 20.48
N LEU A 227 9.04 13.25 20.17
CA LEU A 227 10.41 13.74 20.02
C LEU A 227 11.26 13.00 18.96
N SER A 228 10.64 12.17 18.11
CA SER A 228 11.30 11.52 16.97
C SER A 228 11.78 12.55 15.95
N GLN A 229 12.92 12.30 15.32
CA GLN A 229 13.49 13.12 14.25
C GLN A 229 13.19 12.54 12.85
N LYS A 230 12.56 11.37 12.77
CA LYS A 230 12.31 10.65 11.51
C LYS A 230 10.93 10.99 10.96
N ASN A 231 10.84 11.13 9.64
CA ASN A 231 9.60 11.26 8.88
C ASN A 231 8.64 12.32 9.42
N LEU A 232 9.15 13.54 9.58
CA LEU A 232 8.41 14.69 10.11
C LEU A 232 7.50 15.31 9.03
N LEU A 233 6.26 15.53 9.42
CA LEU A 233 5.23 16.25 8.67
C LEU A 233 4.87 17.53 9.41
N VAL A 234 4.54 18.57 8.65
CA VAL A 234 4.00 19.82 9.18
C VAL A 234 2.52 19.85 8.92
N GLU A 235 1.74 20.04 9.99
CA GLU A 235 0.30 20.19 9.88
C GLU A 235 -0.13 21.60 10.31
N PRO A 236 -0.92 22.30 9.48
CA PRO A 236 -1.55 23.55 9.89
C PRO A 236 -2.61 23.28 10.96
N CYS A 237 -2.58 24.01 12.08
CA CYS A 237 -3.59 23.84 13.15
C CYS A 237 -5.01 24.20 12.70
N ILE A 238 -5.15 25.20 11.83
CA ILE A 238 -6.42 25.59 11.20
C ILE A 238 -6.44 25.07 9.77
N VAL A 239 -7.55 24.43 9.37
CA VAL A 239 -7.71 23.91 8.01
C VAL A 239 -7.80 25.07 7.01
N ILE A 240 -7.26 24.86 5.80
CA ILE A 240 -7.13 25.91 4.75
C ILE A 240 -8.49 26.56 4.44
N GLU A 241 -9.58 25.78 4.44
CA GLU A 241 -10.93 26.26 4.18
C GLU A 241 -11.42 27.26 5.21
N GLU A 242 -11.34 26.91 6.50
CA GLU A 242 -11.79 27.79 7.57
C GLU A 242 -10.94 29.08 7.61
N MET A 243 -9.65 28.93 7.33
CA MET A 243 -8.73 30.04 7.27
C MET A 243 -9.04 30.99 6.10
N TYR A 244 -9.50 30.45 4.97
CA TYR A 244 -9.97 31.25 3.85
C TYR A 244 -11.26 31.98 4.17
N ASP A 245 -12.22 31.32 4.80
CA ASP A 245 -13.50 31.95 5.16
C ASP A 245 -13.25 33.14 6.11
N ARG A 246 -12.30 33.00 7.05
CA ARG A 246 -11.84 34.11 7.91
C ARG A 246 -11.16 35.23 7.11
N PHE A 247 -10.34 34.89 6.12
CA PHE A 247 -9.72 35.87 5.23
C PHE A 247 -10.74 36.62 4.36
N GLN A 248 -11.75 35.92 3.83
CA GLN A 248 -12.80 36.52 3.01
C GLN A 248 -13.71 37.45 3.82
N LYS A 249 -13.98 37.11 5.10
CA LYS A 249 -14.68 38.00 6.03
C LYS A 249 -13.87 39.26 6.35
N ALA A 250 -12.55 39.13 6.52
CA ALA A 250 -11.67 40.26 6.80
C ALA A 250 -11.39 41.15 5.57
N PHE A 251 -11.35 40.55 4.38
CA PHE A 251 -11.10 41.22 3.11
C PHE A 251 -12.13 40.75 2.06
N PRO A 252 -13.34 41.34 2.06
CA PRO A 252 -14.32 41.11 1.01
C PRO A 252 -13.86 41.80 -0.28
N ALA A 253 -12.91 41.19 -0.99
CA ALA A 253 -12.40 41.67 -2.26
C ALA A 253 -12.87 40.78 -3.41
N THR A 254 -13.27 41.40 -4.53
CA THR A 254 -13.72 40.72 -5.76
C THR A 254 -12.64 39.82 -6.38
N ASN A 255 -11.36 40.15 -6.16
CA ASN A 255 -10.22 39.44 -6.73
C ASN A 255 -9.25 38.93 -5.66
N PHE A 256 -8.81 37.68 -5.82
CA PHE A 256 -7.88 37.02 -4.91
C PHE A 256 -6.46 37.58 -5.06
N ASN A 257 -5.98 38.27 -4.02
CA ASN A 257 -4.61 38.77 -3.96
C ASN A 257 -3.72 37.79 -3.20
N GLN A 258 -2.79 37.14 -3.92
CA GLN A 258 -1.88 36.14 -3.36
C GLN A 258 -0.97 36.69 -2.25
N VAL A 259 -0.55 37.94 -2.35
CA VAL A 259 0.38 38.56 -1.38
C VAL A 259 -0.33 38.80 -0.05
N LYS A 260 -1.55 39.36 -0.11
CA LYS A 260 -2.39 39.56 1.08
C LYS A 260 -2.71 38.24 1.77
N TRP A 261 -3.01 37.19 0.98
CA TRP A 261 -3.24 35.85 1.50
C TRP A 261 -2.01 35.28 2.23
N LYS A 262 -0.81 35.37 1.64
CA LYS A 262 0.44 34.93 2.28
C LYS A 262 0.71 35.65 3.61
N HIS A 263 0.48 36.96 3.65
CA HIS A 263 0.71 37.76 4.86
C HIS A 263 -0.32 37.43 5.95
N TYR A 264 -1.59 37.31 5.57
CA TYR A 264 -2.66 36.91 6.50
C TYR A 264 -2.41 35.50 7.06
N TRP A 265 -1.99 34.57 6.20
CA TRP A 265 -1.64 33.22 6.60
C TRP A 265 -0.50 33.20 7.62
N GLN A 266 0.59 33.94 7.37
CA GLN A 266 1.72 34.02 8.32
C GLN A 266 1.32 34.55 9.70
N LYS A 267 0.41 35.53 9.76
CA LYS A 267 0.01 36.18 11.02
C LYS A 267 -0.88 35.29 11.89
N HIS A 268 -1.74 34.49 11.26
CA HIS A 268 -2.83 33.81 11.94
C HIS A 268 -2.71 32.28 11.97
N GLN A 269 -1.83 31.70 11.15
CA GLN A 269 -1.61 30.27 11.11
C GLN A 269 -0.55 29.82 12.13
N LYS A 270 -0.89 28.80 12.91
CA LYS A 270 0.07 28.01 13.69
C LYS A 270 0.30 26.65 13.05
N TYR A 271 1.47 26.09 13.30
CA TYR A 271 1.90 24.80 12.75
C TYR A 271 2.29 23.87 13.89
N ARG A 272 2.00 22.59 13.73
CA ARG A 272 2.51 21.51 14.57
C ARG A 272 3.34 20.55 13.74
N THR A 273 4.47 20.10 14.28
CA THR A 273 5.29 19.07 13.62
C THR A 273 5.13 17.70 14.25
N LEU A 274 4.67 16.74 13.45
CA LEU A 274 4.35 15.38 13.88
C LEU A 274 5.08 14.36 12.99
N CYS A 275 5.54 13.25 13.57
CA CYS A 275 6.03 12.13 12.77
C CYS A 275 4.86 11.34 12.14
N LEU A 276 5.16 10.58 11.08
CA LEU A 276 4.16 9.73 10.41
C LEU A 276 3.42 8.77 11.36
N GLU A 277 4.12 8.20 12.34
CA GLU A 277 3.55 7.26 13.32
C GLU A 277 2.57 7.94 14.30
N CYS A 278 2.91 9.14 14.79
CA CYS A 278 2.00 9.90 15.65
C CYS A 278 0.76 10.33 14.87
N LYS A 279 0.94 10.71 13.59
CA LYS A 279 -0.17 11.08 12.72
C LYS A 279 -1.08 9.89 12.39
N SER A 280 -0.54 8.69 12.17
CA SER A 280 -1.36 7.50 11.95
C SER A 280 -2.15 7.16 13.20
N ARG A 281 -1.52 7.24 14.38
CA ARG A 281 -2.19 7.02 15.67
C ARG A 281 -3.34 8.01 15.91
N GLU A 282 -3.12 9.31 15.69
CA GLU A 282 -4.18 10.33 15.81
C GLU A 282 -5.37 10.03 14.89
N LYS A 283 -5.12 9.62 13.64
CA LYS A 283 -6.17 9.22 12.71
C LYS A 283 -6.92 7.96 13.15
N GLU A 284 -6.22 6.99 13.73
CA GLU A 284 -6.83 5.78 14.25
C GLU A 284 -7.72 6.08 15.46
N GLU A 285 -7.29 6.97 16.34
CA GLU A 285 -8.07 7.47 17.48
C GLU A 285 -9.32 8.23 16.99
N GLU A 286 -9.17 9.19 16.06
CA GLU A 286 -10.31 9.88 15.44
C GLU A 286 -11.30 8.91 14.77
N ASN A 287 -10.78 7.85 14.14
CA ASN A 287 -11.63 6.85 13.50
C ASN A 287 -12.36 5.98 14.53
N LYS A 288 -11.69 5.59 15.62
CA LYS A 288 -12.34 4.89 16.75
C LYS A 288 -13.42 5.74 17.38
N ASP A 289 -13.15 7.01 17.65
CA ASP A 289 -14.15 7.95 18.19
C ASP A 289 -15.37 8.10 17.27
N ARG A 290 -15.17 8.11 15.94
CA ARG A 290 -16.27 8.12 14.97
C ARG A 290 -17.07 6.82 15.00
N ILE A 291 -16.39 5.67 15.09
CA ILE A 291 -17.03 4.36 15.19
C ILE A 291 -17.82 4.28 16.50
N ASP A 292 -17.24 4.67 17.63
CA ASP A 292 -17.90 4.65 18.93
C ASP A 292 -19.09 5.60 18.98
N LYS A 293 -18.97 6.82 18.43
CA LYS A 293 -20.13 7.74 18.29
C LYS A 293 -21.20 7.18 17.36
N SER A 294 -20.82 6.48 16.29
CA SER A 294 -21.79 5.82 15.39
C SER A 294 -22.48 4.63 16.07
N PHE A 295 -21.76 3.89 16.94
CA PHE A 295 -22.29 2.76 17.69
C PHE A 295 -23.21 3.21 18.83
N ILE A 296 -22.87 4.30 19.53
CA ILE A 296 -23.72 4.93 20.55
C ILE A 296 -24.99 5.51 19.91
N SER A 297 -24.88 6.14 18.73
CA SER A 297 -26.05 6.57 17.93
C SER A 297 -26.96 5.37 17.60
N PHE A 298 -26.40 4.20 17.31
CA PHE A 298 -27.18 2.99 17.01
C PHE A 298 -27.91 2.39 18.22
N ARG A 299 -27.42 2.62 19.44
CA ARG A 299 -27.98 2.04 20.67
C ARG A 299 -29.09 2.90 21.31
N GLY A 300 -29.25 4.15 20.87
CA GLY A 300 -30.29 5.08 21.32
C GLY A 300 -31.48 5.24 20.37
N ILE A 301 -31.49 4.56 19.22
CA ILE A 301 -32.58 4.63 18.25
C ILE A 301 -33.54 3.46 18.49
N GLU A 302 -34.47 3.64 19.42
CA GLU A 302 -35.78 3.02 19.28
C GLU A 302 -36.42 3.60 18.01
N ALA A 303 -36.49 2.77 16.97
CA ALA A 303 -37.51 2.77 15.91
C ALA A 303 -37.98 4.09 15.27
N ASP A 304 -37.16 5.14 15.16
CA ASP A 304 -37.47 6.25 14.24
C ASP A 304 -36.60 6.16 12.98
N ARG A 305 -37.03 5.30 12.05
CA ARG A 305 -36.46 5.14 10.71
C ARG A 305 -36.84 6.32 9.80
N SER A 306 -36.47 7.53 10.19
CA SER A 306 -36.26 8.60 9.24
C SER A 306 -34.97 9.31 9.60
N SER A 307 -33.92 9.08 8.82
CA SER A 307 -32.91 10.11 8.63
C SER A 307 -33.65 11.43 8.40
N ASP A 308 -33.33 12.47 9.16
CA ASP A 308 -33.94 13.82 9.16
C ASP A 308 -34.05 14.47 7.75
N TRP A 309 -33.41 13.84 6.76
CA TRP A 309 -33.41 14.18 5.35
C TRP A 309 -34.54 13.52 4.52
N GLY A 310 -35.44 12.76 5.15
CA GLY A 310 -36.43 11.94 4.45
C GLY A 310 -35.78 10.83 3.61
N ALA A 311 -36.60 10.07 2.87
CA ALA A 311 -36.09 9.14 1.87
C ALA A 311 -35.47 9.94 0.71
N ILE A 312 -34.14 10.00 0.65
CA ILE A 312 -33.43 10.64 -0.45
C ILE A 312 -33.50 9.71 -1.67
N TYR A 313 -34.47 9.97 -2.54
CA TYR A 313 -34.51 9.33 -3.85
C TYR A 313 -33.47 9.99 -4.75
N LEU A 314 -32.42 9.25 -5.08
CA LEU A 314 -31.47 9.65 -6.11
C LEU A 314 -32.18 9.57 -7.47
N ASN A 315 -32.08 10.60 -8.29
CA ASN A 315 -32.48 10.50 -9.70
C ASN A 315 -31.68 9.39 -10.37
N LEU A 316 -32.26 8.67 -11.35
CA LEU A 316 -31.59 7.60 -12.09
C LEU A 316 -30.18 8.02 -12.56
N ASP A 317 -30.05 9.22 -13.13
CA ASP A 317 -28.76 9.75 -13.59
C ASP A 317 -27.71 9.90 -12.47
N SER A 318 -28.16 10.25 -11.26
CA SER A 318 -27.28 10.39 -10.09
C SER A 318 -26.92 9.05 -9.48
N GLU A 319 -27.83 8.08 -9.54
CA GLU A 319 -27.57 6.71 -9.11
C GLU A 319 -26.55 6.04 -10.02
N ASP A 320 -26.67 6.21 -11.34
CA ASP A 320 -25.73 5.68 -12.33
C ASP A 320 -24.34 6.32 -12.19
N MET A 321 -24.27 7.61 -11.86
CA MET A 321 -23.00 8.29 -11.56
C MET A 321 -22.32 7.70 -10.32
N ILE A 322 -23.07 7.45 -9.24
CA ILE A 322 -22.53 6.87 -8.02
C ILE A 322 -22.07 5.42 -8.28
N ARG A 323 -22.86 4.63 -9.02
CA ARG A 323 -22.46 3.27 -9.44
C ARG A 323 -21.20 3.30 -10.29
N TYR A 324 -21.08 4.24 -11.22
CA TYR A 324 -19.87 4.39 -12.02
C TYR A 324 -18.66 4.81 -11.17
N TRP A 325 -18.78 5.80 -10.29
CA TRP A 325 -17.67 6.19 -9.41
C TRP A 325 -17.29 5.09 -8.45
N TYR A 326 -18.26 4.33 -7.95
CA TYR A 326 -18.01 3.17 -7.11
C TYR A 326 -17.25 2.08 -7.86
N THR A 327 -17.66 1.76 -9.10
CA THR A 327 -16.95 0.78 -9.93
C THR A 327 -15.58 1.27 -10.37
N ALA A 328 -15.42 2.55 -10.73
CA ALA A 328 -14.15 3.18 -11.05
C ALA A 328 -13.20 3.22 -9.83
N ALA A 329 -13.70 3.56 -8.64
CA ALA A 329 -12.93 3.54 -7.40
C ALA A 329 -12.52 2.11 -7.04
N LYS A 330 -13.45 1.16 -7.12
CA LYS A 330 -13.19 -0.26 -6.87
C LYS A 330 -12.15 -0.82 -7.84
N THR A 331 -12.25 -0.53 -9.12
CA THR A 331 -11.25 -0.95 -10.12
C THR A 331 -9.90 -0.27 -9.91
N SER A 332 -9.86 0.98 -9.46
CA SER A 332 -8.60 1.66 -9.11
C SER A 332 -7.91 1.05 -7.89
N LEU A 333 -8.69 0.59 -6.90
CA LEU A 333 -8.21 0.04 -5.64
C LEU A 333 -7.93 -1.46 -5.69
N TYR A 334 -8.69 -2.23 -6.48
CA TYR A 334 -8.65 -3.70 -6.50
C TYR A 334 -8.39 -4.30 -7.90
N GLY A 335 -8.15 -3.47 -8.92
CA GLY A 335 -8.06 -3.93 -10.32
C GLY A 335 -9.35 -4.56 -10.84
N LYS A 336 -9.37 -5.00 -12.11
CA LYS A 336 -10.51 -5.76 -12.69
C LYS A 336 -10.73 -7.12 -12.02
N SER A 337 -9.73 -7.66 -11.31
CA SER A 337 -9.75 -9.00 -10.70
C SER A 337 -10.11 -9.02 -9.20
N GLY A 338 -10.44 -7.87 -8.59
CA GLY A 338 -10.88 -7.80 -7.19
C GLY A 338 -9.77 -8.02 -6.14
N ARG A 339 -8.50 -8.12 -6.54
CA ARG A 339 -7.36 -8.21 -5.62
C ARG A 339 -6.80 -6.81 -5.32
N ALA A 340 -6.73 -6.45 -4.04
CA ALA A 340 -6.24 -5.15 -3.60
C ALA A 340 -4.89 -4.81 -4.27
N ARG A 341 -4.85 -3.68 -4.97
CA ARG A 341 -3.61 -3.11 -5.48
C ARG A 341 -2.85 -2.63 -4.25
N ASN A 342 -1.86 -3.40 -3.80
CA ASN A 342 -0.92 -2.91 -2.80
C ASN A 342 -0.33 -1.61 -3.35
N LYS A 343 -0.65 -0.48 -2.70
CA LYS A 343 -0.05 0.81 -3.02
C LYS A 343 1.45 0.68 -2.73
N MET A 344 2.24 0.68 -3.80
CA MET A 344 3.67 1.02 -3.78
C MET A 344 3.86 2.45 -3.29
#